data_AF-A0A1Q7EIV6-F1
#
_entry.id   AF-A0A1Q7EIV6-F1
#
_cell.length_a   1.000
_cell.length_b   1.000
_cell.length_c   1.000
_cell.angle_alpha   90.00
_cell.angle_beta   90.00
_cell.angle_gamma   90.00
#
_symmetry.space_group_name_H-M   'P 1'
#
loop_
_entity.id
_entity.type
_entity.pdbx_description
1 polymer ?
#
loop_
_entity_poly.entity_id
_entity_poly.type
_entity_poly.pdbx_seq_one_letter_code
_entity_poly.pdbx_strand_id
1 'polypeptide(L)'
;MLDNVVLATIFFIGAEVMFFTGLIFSFWILRLAAPVWPPPLQPRLPLGVTGVNTLVLLASSVVMVAAGRALNAGDRGLAVRRLATAAGLGGLFLLVQGYEWVRLIRFGLTVSSGAYGATFYTLIGTHAVHVFGALVWLAVTLLLAARGRFADGGTAPFRACALFWHFVVALWPILYLSVYLL
;
A
#
# COMPACT_ATOMS: atom_id res chain seq x y z
N MET A 1 21.39 -0.48 20.00
CA MET A 1 21.44 0.58 18.97
C MET A 1 20.51 0.20 17.82
N LEU A 2 19.85 1.14 17.17
CA LEU A 2 19.07 0.85 15.95
C LEU A 2 20.04 0.45 14.83
N ASP A 3 19.69 -0.59 14.07
CA ASP A 3 20.42 -0.96 12.86
C ASP A 3 20.36 0.16 11.82
N ASN A 4 21.47 0.44 11.14
CA ASN A 4 21.57 1.52 10.14
C ASN A 4 20.51 1.40 9.03
N VAL A 5 20.18 0.17 8.61
CA VAL A 5 19.15 -0.09 7.59
C VAL A 5 17.75 0.32 8.06
N VAL A 6 17.43 0.05 9.33
CA VAL A 6 16.13 0.42 9.91
C VAL A 6 16.06 1.94 10.07
N LEU A 7 17.13 2.58 10.52
CA LEU A 7 17.22 4.04 10.61
C LEU A 7 17.04 4.72 9.25
N ALA A 8 17.72 4.24 8.22
CA ALA A 8 17.57 4.74 6.84
C ALA A 8 16.12 4.59 6.35
N THR A 9 15.47 3.46 6.66
CA THR A 9 14.07 3.22 6.29
C THR A 9 13.12 4.19 6.99
N ILE A 10 13.38 4.54 8.26
CA ILE A 10 12.57 5.53 8.98
C ILE A 10 12.68 6.91 8.33
N PHE A 11 13.90 7.36 7.98
CA PHE A 11 14.07 8.63 7.28
C PHE A 11 13.41 8.64 5.90
N PHE A 12 13.53 7.53 5.17
CA PHE A 12 12.84 7.36 3.89
C PHE A 12 11.33 7.46 4.05
N ILE A 13 10.74 6.77 5.04
CA ILE A 13 9.30 6.87 5.34
C ILE A 13 8.92 8.30 5.73
N GLY A 14 9.77 9.03 6.45
CA GLY A 14 9.55 10.45 6.75
C GLY A 14 9.39 11.29 5.48
N ALA A 15 10.25 11.09 4.48
CA ALA A 15 10.13 11.76 3.18
C ALA A 15 8.85 11.34 2.43
N GLU A 16 8.51 10.05 2.45
CA GLU A 16 7.27 9.53 1.84
C GLU A 16 6.01 10.12 2.48
N VAL A 17 5.99 10.27 3.80
CA VAL A 17 4.88 10.92 4.52
C VAL A 17 4.70 12.35 4.03
N MET A 18 5.78 13.13 3.89
CA MET A 18 5.71 14.50 3.38
C MET A 18 5.19 14.54 1.94
N PHE A 19 5.68 13.63 1.10
CA PHE A 19 5.27 13.51 -0.30
C PHE A 19 3.77 13.19 -0.43
N PHE A 20 3.26 12.16 0.26
CA PHE A 20 1.84 11.83 0.24
C PHE A 20 0.97 12.89 0.90
N THR A 21 1.46 13.56 1.94
CA THR A 21 0.76 14.69 2.55
C THR A 21 0.52 15.79 1.51
N GLY A 22 1.53 16.18 0.74
CA GLY A 22 1.37 17.15 -0.35
C GLY A 22 0.31 16.76 -1.37
N LEU A 23 0.29 15.48 -1.79
CA LEU A 23 -0.72 14.98 -2.73
C LEU A 23 -2.13 14.99 -2.15
N ILE A 24 -2.30 14.55 -0.90
CA ILE A 24 -3.60 14.52 -0.21
C ILE A 24 -4.13 15.95 -0.04
N PHE A 25 -3.29 16.89 0.40
CA PHE A 25 -3.67 18.29 0.53
C PHE A 25 -4.05 18.92 -0.82
N SER A 26 -3.31 18.62 -1.89
CA SER A 26 -3.65 19.09 -3.24
C SER A 26 -5.04 18.63 -3.68
N PHE A 27 -5.39 17.35 -3.44
CA PHE A 27 -6.74 16.85 -3.69
C PHE A 27 -7.80 17.58 -2.86
N TRP A 28 -7.56 17.79 -1.57
CA TRP A 28 -8.51 18.47 -0.69
C TRP A 28 -8.74 19.92 -1.10
N ILE A 29 -7.70 20.64 -1.52
CA ILE A 29 -7.84 22.02 -2.02
C ILE A 29 -8.72 22.03 -3.27
N LEU A 30 -8.45 21.15 -4.25
CA LEU A 30 -9.22 21.08 -5.49
C LEU A 30 -10.67 20.66 -5.26
N ARG A 31 -10.89 19.75 -4.32
CA ARG A 31 -12.21 19.31 -3.88
C ARG A 31 -13.01 20.44 -3.23
N LEU A 32 -12.41 21.14 -2.27
CA LEU A 32 -13.08 22.21 -1.51
C LEU A 32 -13.33 23.45 -2.37
N ALA A 33 -12.51 23.68 -3.39
CA ALA A 33 -12.71 24.75 -4.36
C ALA A 33 -13.81 24.44 -5.40
N ALA A 34 -14.18 23.17 -5.57
CA ALA A 34 -15.19 22.77 -6.54
C ALA A 34 -16.61 22.95 -5.97
N PRO A 35 -17.56 23.56 -6.72
CA PRO A 35 -18.93 23.74 -6.25
C PRO A 35 -19.72 22.43 -6.13
N VAL A 36 -19.35 21.40 -6.90
CA VAL A 36 -19.94 20.05 -6.87
C VAL A 36 -18.83 19.01 -7.00
N TRP A 37 -18.82 18.01 -6.11
CA TRP A 37 -17.85 16.92 -6.12
C TRP A 37 -18.53 15.58 -5.78
N PRO A 38 -18.39 14.53 -6.60
CA PRO A 38 -17.68 14.50 -7.89
C PRO A 38 -18.38 15.36 -8.98
N PRO A 39 -17.64 15.83 -9.99
CA PRO A 39 -18.24 16.59 -11.10
C PRO A 39 -19.37 15.82 -11.80
N PRO A 40 -20.37 16.52 -12.39
CA PRO A 40 -21.43 15.87 -13.15
C PRO A 40 -20.88 14.95 -14.25
N LEU A 41 -21.61 13.87 -14.56
CA LEU A 41 -21.26 12.87 -15.59
C LEU A 41 -20.04 11.99 -15.27
N GLN A 42 -19.42 12.11 -14.10
CA GLN A 42 -18.38 11.19 -13.65
C GLN A 42 -18.98 9.92 -13.01
N PRO A 43 -18.37 8.73 -13.24
CA PRO A 43 -18.84 7.50 -12.62
C PRO A 43 -18.62 7.54 -11.10
N ARG A 44 -19.51 6.87 -10.36
CA ARG A 44 -19.34 6.70 -8.91
C ARG A 44 -18.25 5.67 -8.62
N LEU A 45 -17.46 5.93 -7.60
CA LEU A 45 -16.42 5.01 -7.15
C LEU A 45 -17.01 3.75 -6.47
N PRO A 46 -16.40 2.57 -6.65
CA PRO A 46 -16.94 1.31 -6.16
C PRO A 46 -16.66 1.06 -4.66
N LEU A 47 -17.32 1.83 -3.78
CA LEU A 47 -17.10 1.82 -2.32
C LEU A 47 -17.05 0.41 -1.70
N GLY A 48 -17.98 -0.46 -2.05
CA GLY A 48 -18.07 -1.80 -1.45
C GLY A 48 -16.88 -2.70 -1.80
N VAL A 49 -16.49 -2.73 -3.08
CA VAL A 49 -15.39 -3.57 -3.55
C VAL A 49 -14.06 -3.03 -3.02
N THR A 50 -13.83 -1.71 -3.12
CA THR A 50 -12.63 -1.07 -2.56
C THR A 50 -12.55 -1.21 -1.04
N GLY A 51 -13.69 -1.16 -0.33
CA GLY A 51 -13.77 -1.39 1.11
C GLY A 51 -13.36 -2.81 1.50
N VAL A 52 -13.86 -3.84 0.80
CA VAL A 52 -13.43 -5.23 1.02
C VAL A 52 -11.94 -5.40 0.67
N ASN A 53 -11.48 -4.80 -0.42
CA ASN A 53 -10.08 -4.84 -0.83
C ASN A 53 -9.15 -4.20 0.23
N THR A 54 -9.62 -3.15 0.89
CA THR A 54 -8.93 -2.51 2.02
C THR A 54 -8.73 -3.49 3.18
N LEU A 55 -9.73 -4.30 3.51
CA LEU A 55 -9.61 -5.33 4.55
C LEU A 55 -8.59 -6.41 4.17
N VAL A 56 -8.51 -6.79 2.89
CA VAL A 56 -7.49 -7.72 2.38
C VAL A 56 -6.08 -7.16 2.60
N LEU A 57 -5.87 -5.88 2.29
CA LEU A 57 -4.59 -5.22 2.49
C LEU A 57 -4.22 -5.10 3.99
N LEU A 58 -5.19 -4.76 4.85
CA LEU A 58 -4.99 -4.73 6.30
C LEU A 58 -4.67 -6.12 6.87
N ALA A 59 -5.36 -7.16 6.40
CA ALA A 59 -5.08 -8.54 6.76
C ALA A 59 -3.64 -8.95 6.38
N SER A 60 -3.14 -8.51 5.21
CA SER A 60 -1.73 -8.74 4.82
C SER A 60 -0.76 -8.17 5.86
N SER A 61 -1.01 -6.96 6.36
CA SER A 61 -0.18 -6.34 7.41
C SER A 61 -0.19 -7.16 8.71
N VAL A 62 -1.34 -7.67 9.13
CA VAL A 62 -1.42 -8.56 10.32
C VAL A 62 -0.61 -9.85 10.11
N VAL A 63 -0.70 -10.44 8.91
CA VAL A 63 0.06 -11.64 8.54
C VAL A 63 1.57 -11.36 8.51
N MET A 64 2.00 -10.18 8.07
CA MET A 64 3.40 -9.74 8.12
C MET A 64 3.93 -9.67 9.56
N VAL A 65 3.14 -9.17 10.52
CA VAL A 65 3.52 -9.21 11.95
C VAL A 65 3.66 -10.66 12.43
N ALA A 66 2.75 -11.54 12.04
CA ALA A 66 2.83 -12.97 12.37
C ALA A 66 4.09 -13.64 11.77
N ALA A 67 4.53 -13.23 10.58
CA ALA A 67 5.79 -13.69 10.00
C ALA A 67 7.00 -13.28 10.83
N GLY A 68 7.04 -12.03 11.33
CA GLY A 68 8.09 -11.56 12.22
C GLY A 68 8.16 -12.34 13.53
N ARG A 69 7.01 -12.66 14.13
CA ARG A 69 6.95 -13.52 15.32
C ARG A 69 7.51 -14.92 15.06
N ALA A 70 7.20 -15.51 13.90
CA ALA A 70 7.73 -16.82 13.52
C ALA A 70 9.25 -16.79 13.29
N LEU A 71 9.78 -15.73 12.66
CA LEU A 71 11.24 -15.54 12.51
C LEU A 71 11.93 -15.44 13.87
N ASN A 72 11.38 -14.67 14.82
CA ASN A 72 11.94 -14.51 16.16
C ASN A 72 11.88 -15.81 16.97
N ALA A 73 10.89 -16.67 16.71
CA ALA A 73 10.78 -17.99 17.32
C ALA A 73 11.67 -19.06 16.67
N GLY A 74 12.43 -18.71 15.61
CA GLY A 74 13.26 -19.65 14.86
C GLY A 74 12.49 -20.58 13.91
N ASP A 75 11.16 -20.42 13.80
CA ASP A 75 10.33 -21.24 12.90
C ASP A 75 10.35 -20.67 11.48
N ARG A 76 11.40 -21.02 10.73
CA ARG A 76 11.59 -20.63 9.34
C ARG A 76 10.45 -21.08 8.44
N GLY A 77 9.92 -22.29 8.63
CA GLY A 77 8.85 -22.83 7.79
C GLY A 77 7.57 -22.00 7.92
N LEU A 78 7.18 -21.69 9.15
CA LEU A 78 6.05 -20.81 9.43
C LEU A 78 6.29 -19.39 8.93
N ALA A 79 7.49 -18.83 9.14
CA ALA A 79 7.84 -17.50 8.66
C ALA A 79 7.69 -17.36 7.14
N VAL A 80 8.25 -18.31 6.38
CA VAL A 80 8.15 -18.34 4.91
C VAL A 80 6.69 -18.44 4.46
N ARG A 81 5.90 -19.33 5.08
CA ARG A 81 4.47 -19.46 4.77
C ARG A 81 3.72 -18.16 5.01
N ARG A 82 3.95 -17.50 6.15
CA ARG A 82 3.30 -16.22 6.49
C ARG A 82 3.74 -15.09 5.56
N LEU A 83 5.02 -14.98 5.22
CA LEU A 83 5.51 -14.02 4.23
C LEU A 83 4.87 -14.23 2.86
N ALA A 84 4.75 -15.49 2.41
CA ALA A 84 4.09 -15.83 1.16
C ALA A 84 2.59 -15.47 1.20
N THR A 85 1.90 -15.73 2.31
CA THR A 85 0.51 -15.29 2.49
C THR A 85 0.38 -13.76 2.48
N ALA A 86 1.27 -13.03 3.16
CA ALA A 86 1.25 -11.56 3.16
C ALA A 86 1.46 -10.99 1.74
N ALA A 87 2.41 -11.55 0.99
CA ALA A 87 2.66 -11.19 -0.41
C ALA A 87 1.47 -11.53 -1.30
N GLY A 88 0.86 -12.70 -1.13
CA GLY A 88 -0.33 -13.10 -1.89
C GLY A 88 -1.52 -12.16 -1.67
N LEU A 89 -1.77 -11.75 -0.42
CA LEU A 89 -2.82 -10.78 -0.10
C LEU A 89 -2.53 -9.39 -0.68
N GLY A 90 -1.27 -8.93 -0.62
CA GLY A 90 -0.87 -7.67 -1.25
C GLY A 90 -0.97 -7.70 -2.78
N GLY A 91 -0.61 -8.83 -3.41
CA GLY A 91 -0.80 -9.06 -4.84
C GLY A 91 -2.28 -9.07 -5.24
N LEU A 92 -3.13 -9.74 -4.44
CA LEU A 92 -4.58 -9.73 -4.64
C LEU A 92 -5.13 -8.30 -4.57
N PHE A 93 -4.67 -7.50 -3.61
CA PHE A 93 -5.05 -6.10 -3.51
C PHE A 93 -4.76 -5.32 -4.79
N LEU A 94 -3.55 -5.46 -5.35
CA LEU A 94 -3.16 -4.80 -6.60
C LEU A 94 -3.98 -5.28 -7.80
N LEU A 95 -4.28 -6.58 -7.89
CA LEU A 95 -5.08 -7.14 -8.97
C LEU A 95 -6.51 -6.59 -8.97
N VAL A 96 -7.15 -6.55 -7.80
CA VAL A 96 -8.49 -5.97 -7.64
C VAL A 96 -8.46 -4.48 -7.97
N GLN A 97 -7.44 -3.75 -7.49
CA GLN A 97 -7.30 -2.32 -7.78
C GLN A 97 -7.14 -2.05 -9.29
N GLY A 98 -6.32 -2.86 -9.97
CA GLY A 98 -6.13 -2.78 -11.43
C GLY A 98 -7.42 -3.07 -12.20
N TYR A 99 -8.22 -4.04 -11.74
CA TYR A 99 -9.53 -4.33 -12.31
C TYR A 99 -10.50 -3.14 -12.18
N GLU A 100 -10.57 -2.54 -10.98
CA GLU A 100 -11.40 -1.35 -10.73
C GLU A 100 -10.99 -0.18 -11.62
N TRP A 101 -9.69 0.06 -11.77
CA TRP A 101 -9.16 1.10 -12.64
C TRP A 101 -9.54 0.93 -14.10
N VAL A 102 -9.37 -0.27 -14.66
CA VAL A 102 -9.77 -0.56 -16.05
C VAL A 102 -11.26 -0.30 -16.24
N ARG A 103 -12.08 -0.67 -15.24
CA ARG A 103 -13.52 -0.41 -15.25
C ARG A 103 -13.84 1.09 -15.21
N LEU A 104 -13.18 1.87 -14.35
CA LEU A 104 -13.36 3.33 -14.25
C LEU A 104 -12.97 4.06 -15.53
N ILE A 105 -11.85 3.67 -16.15
CA ILE A 105 -11.40 4.20 -17.44
C ILE A 105 -12.45 3.93 -18.54
N ARG A 106 -12.99 2.71 -18.59
CA ARG A 106 -14.05 2.35 -19.55
C ARG A 106 -15.34 3.14 -19.34
N PHE A 107 -15.63 3.57 -18.12
CA PHE A 107 -16.78 4.42 -17.80
C PHE A 107 -16.49 5.93 -17.93
N GLY A 108 -15.33 6.31 -18.47
CA GLY A 108 -15.01 7.69 -18.84
C GLY A 108 -14.21 8.48 -17.80
N LEU A 109 -13.89 7.90 -16.64
CA LEU A 109 -12.98 8.52 -15.68
C LEU A 109 -11.54 8.29 -16.12
N THR A 110 -10.88 9.33 -16.62
CA THR A 110 -9.50 9.27 -17.13
C THR A 110 -8.64 10.35 -16.47
N VAL A 111 -7.32 10.28 -16.62
CA VAL A 111 -6.42 11.34 -16.12
C VAL A 111 -6.76 12.69 -16.77
N SER A 112 -7.26 12.68 -18.00
CA SER A 112 -7.66 13.86 -18.77
C SER A 112 -9.11 14.31 -18.54
N SER A 113 -9.91 13.61 -17.70
CA SER A 113 -11.33 13.95 -17.49
C SER A 113 -11.53 15.10 -16.48
N GLY A 114 -10.54 16.00 -16.36
CA GLY A 114 -10.53 17.15 -15.46
C GLY A 114 -9.84 16.90 -14.12
N ALA A 115 -9.93 17.87 -13.21
CA ALA A 115 -9.23 17.84 -11.92
C ALA A 115 -9.59 16.62 -11.06
N TYR A 116 -10.84 16.13 -11.13
CA TYR A 116 -11.28 14.93 -10.42
C TYR A 116 -10.50 13.68 -10.85
N GLY A 117 -10.46 13.39 -12.15
CA GLY A 117 -9.74 12.23 -12.69
C GLY A 117 -8.23 12.36 -12.52
N ALA A 118 -7.67 13.54 -12.77
CA ALA A 118 -6.24 13.80 -12.63
C ALA A 118 -5.76 13.55 -11.18
N THR A 119 -6.45 14.12 -10.18
CA THR A 119 -6.09 13.96 -8.77
C THR A 119 -6.32 12.53 -8.28
N PHE A 120 -7.43 11.90 -8.68
CA PHE A 120 -7.74 10.51 -8.35
C PHE A 120 -6.62 9.57 -8.80
N TYR A 121 -6.26 9.58 -10.10
CA TYR A 121 -5.23 8.68 -10.63
C TYR A 121 -3.83 9.05 -10.14
N THR A 122 -3.56 10.32 -9.86
CA THR A 122 -2.28 10.72 -9.26
C THR A 122 -2.14 10.15 -7.85
N LEU A 123 -3.14 10.31 -6.97
CA LEU A 123 -3.09 9.80 -5.59
C LEU A 123 -3.08 8.27 -5.54
N ILE A 124 -4.11 7.66 -6.12
CA ILE A 124 -4.29 6.21 -6.07
C ILE A 124 -3.19 5.51 -6.87
N GLY A 125 -2.72 6.12 -7.96
CA GLY A 125 -1.67 5.54 -8.80
C GLY A 125 -0.31 5.61 -8.18
N THR A 126 0.01 6.73 -7.56
CA THR A 126 1.23 6.84 -6.79
C THR A 126 1.23 5.81 -5.67
N HIS A 127 0.12 5.67 -4.93
CA HIS A 127 0.01 4.60 -3.91
C HIS A 127 0.19 3.20 -4.51
N ALA A 128 -0.45 2.89 -5.64
CA ALA A 128 -0.32 1.59 -6.30
C ALA A 128 1.13 1.27 -6.70
N VAL A 129 1.89 2.26 -7.17
CA VAL A 129 3.32 2.12 -7.46
C VAL A 129 4.11 1.81 -6.18
N HIS A 130 3.80 2.46 -5.06
CA HIS A 130 4.45 2.17 -3.77
C HIS A 130 4.10 0.79 -3.24
N VAL A 131 2.84 0.34 -3.37
CA VAL A 131 2.44 -1.04 -3.03
C VAL A 131 3.17 -2.04 -3.89
N PHE A 132 3.30 -1.79 -5.20
CA PHE A 132 4.04 -2.68 -6.09
C PHE A 132 5.53 -2.76 -5.72
N GLY A 133 6.19 -1.61 -5.48
CA GLY A 133 7.57 -1.58 -5.03
C GLY A 133 7.77 -2.29 -3.69
N ALA A 134 6.85 -2.06 -2.73
CA ALA A 134 6.85 -2.74 -1.45
C ALA A 134 6.63 -4.26 -1.61
N LEU A 135 5.82 -4.68 -2.58
CA LEU A 135 5.55 -6.10 -2.87
C LEU A 135 6.76 -6.79 -3.48
N VAL A 136 7.49 -6.11 -4.36
CA VAL A 136 8.78 -6.59 -4.89
C VAL A 136 9.79 -6.76 -3.75
N TRP A 137 9.91 -5.77 -2.85
CA TRP A 137 10.78 -5.89 -1.68
C TRP A 137 10.34 -7.05 -0.75
N LEU A 138 9.04 -7.21 -0.53
CA LEU A 138 8.49 -8.33 0.23
C LEU A 138 8.82 -9.68 -0.42
N ALA A 139 8.72 -9.79 -1.75
CA ALA A 139 9.09 -11.00 -2.48
C ALA A 139 10.59 -11.31 -2.34
N VAL A 140 11.46 -10.30 -2.38
CA VAL A 140 12.91 -10.48 -2.12
C VAL A 140 13.13 -10.96 -0.68
N THR A 141 12.47 -10.34 0.30
CA THR A 141 12.54 -10.74 1.71
C THR A 141 12.05 -12.18 1.93
N LEU A 142 10.99 -12.59 1.25
CA LEU A 142 10.48 -13.96 1.24
C LEU A 142 11.52 -14.93 0.69
N LEU A 143 12.16 -14.62 -0.43
CA LEU A 143 13.22 -15.46 -1.01
C LEU A 143 14.43 -15.58 -0.08
N LEU A 144 14.81 -14.49 0.59
CA LEU A 144 15.89 -14.49 1.59
C LEU A 144 15.54 -15.34 2.82
N ALA A 145 14.31 -15.23 3.33
CA ALA A 145 13.81 -16.09 4.41
C ALA A 145 13.78 -17.57 3.99
N ALA A 146 13.34 -17.84 2.76
CA ALA A 146 13.32 -19.17 2.17
C ALA A 146 14.71 -19.75 1.94
N ARG A 147 15.76 -18.93 1.88
CA ARG A 147 17.18 -19.34 1.86
C ARG A 147 17.84 -19.40 3.24
N GLY A 148 17.14 -19.00 4.30
CA GLY A 148 17.65 -19.05 5.68
C GLY A 148 18.49 -17.85 6.08
N ARG A 149 18.44 -16.73 5.34
CA ARG A 149 19.27 -15.53 5.62
C ARG A 149 19.07 -14.93 7.02
N PHE A 150 17.94 -15.23 7.66
CA PHE A 150 17.57 -14.70 8.97
C PHE A 150 17.83 -15.68 10.13
N ALA A 151 18.43 -16.84 9.87
CA ALA A 151 18.70 -17.86 10.90
C ALA A 151 19.72 -17.39 11.95
N ASP A 152 20.67 -16.53 11.54
CA ASP A 152 21.77 -16.06 12.40
C ASP A 152 21.38 -14.88 13.32
N GLY A 153 20.08 -14.60 13.46
CA GLY A 153 19.54 -13.50 14.28
C GLY A 153 19.55 -12.11 13.62
N GLY A 154 20.19 -11.96 12.46
CA GLY A 154 20.24 -10.71 11.68
C GLY A 154 18.93 -10.36 10.97
N THR A 155 17.89 -9.94 11.71
CA THR A 155 16.56 -9.64 11.16
C THR A 155 16.36 -8.18 10.70
N ALA A 156 17.40 -7.34 10.74
CA ALA A 156 17.33 -5.93 10.36
C ALA A 156 16.75 -5.69 8.94
N PRO A 157 17.14 -6.45 7.90
CA PRO A 157 16.54 -6.29 6.56
C PRO A 157 15.05 -6.65 6.52
N PHE A 158 14.63 -7.68 7.27
CA PHE A 158 13.22 -8.02 7.42
C PHE A 158 12.46 -6.89 8.13
N ARG A 159 13.01 -6.34 9.21
CA ARG A 159 12.39 -5.23 9.97
C ARG A 159 12.21 -3.98 9.12
N ALA A 160 13.19 -3.64 8.27
CA ALA A 160 13.09 -2.55 7.32
C ALA A 160 11.97 -2.78 6.29
N CYS A 161 11.93 -3.97 5.68
CA CYS A 161 10.87 -4.35 4.75
C CYS A 161 9.48 -4.31 5.41
N ALA A 162 9.36 -4.84 6.62
CA ALA A 162 8.12 -4.83 7.39
C ALA A 162 7.65 -3.40 7.70
N LEU A 163 8.56 -2.53 8.13
CA LEU A 163 8.25 -1.13 8.43
C LEU A 163 7.69 -0.40 7.20
N PHE A 164 8.32 -0.55 6.03
CA PHE A 164 7.84 0.04 4.80
C PHE A 164 6.50 -0.56 4.34
N TRP A 165 6.32 -1.89 4.44
CA TRP A 165 5.04 -2.54 4.14
C TRP A 165 3.90 -2.00 5.01
N HIS A 166 4.12 -1.90 6.33
CA HIS A 166 3.14 -1.37 7.26
C HIS A 166 2.80 0.10 6.96
N PHE A 167 3.77 0.92 6.58
CA PHE A 167 3.54 2.29 6.16
C PHE A 167 2.60 2.36 4.95
N VAL A 168 2.92 1.63 3.86
CA VAL A 168 2.11 1.64 2.64
C VAL A 168 0.70 1.11 2.89
N VAL A 169 0.55 0.09 3.75
CA VAL A 169 -0.75 -0.43 4.17
C VAL A 169 -1.53 0.59 5.00
N ALA A 170 -0.88 1.28 5.95
CA ALA A 170 -1.53 2.27 6.82
C ALA A 170 -1.95 3.54 6.06
N LEU A 171 -1.24 3.89 4.99
CA LEU A 171 -1.58 5.01 4.12
C LEU A 171 -2.89 4.76 3.36
N TRP A 172 -3.19 3.51 2.98
CA TRP A 172 -4.35 3.21 2.15
C TRP A 172 -5.70 3.58 2.79
N PRO A 173 -6.00 3.25 4.07
CA PRO A 173 -7.22 3.72 4.73
C PRO A 173 -7.39 5.25 4.71
N ILE A 174 -6.29 6.01 4.81
CA ILE A 174 -6.33 7.49 4.75
C ILE A 174 -6.76 7.94 3.34
N LEU A 175 -6.23 7.30 2.29
CA LEU A 175 -6.61 7.57 0.91
C LEU A 175 -8.04 7.12 0.62
N TYR A 176 -8.43 5.93 1.09
CA TYR A 176 -9.79 5.42 0.95
C TYR A 176 -10.80 6.37 1.61
N LEU A 177 -10.54 6.81 2.85
CA LEU A 177 -11.39 7.78 3.53
C LEU A 177 -11.46 9.11 2.75
N SER A 178 -10.31 9.65 2.34
CA SER A 178 -10.23 10.97 1.68
C SER A 178 -10.89 10.99 0.29
N VAL A 179 -10.68 9.94 -0.51
CA VAL A 179 -11.02 9.93 -1.94
C VAL A 179 -12.34 9.22 -2.21
N TYR A 180 -12.66 8.15 -1.48
CA TYR A 180 -13.85 7.33 -1.74
C TYR A 180 -15.03 7.72 -0.85
N LEU A 181 -14.78 7.93 0.44
CA LEU A 181 -15.87 8.13 1.41
C LEU A 181 -16.25 9.59 1.63
N LEU A 182 -15.25 10.44 1.85
CA LEU A 182 -15.48 11.86 2.06
C LEU A 182 -15.87 12.50 0.76
#